data_AF-R7MY22-F1
#
_entry.id   AF-R7MY22-F1
#
_cell.length_a   1.000
_cell.length_b   1.000
_cell.length_c   1.000
_cell.angle_alpha   90.00
_cell.angle_beta   90.00
_cell.angle_gamma   90.00
#
_symmetry.space_group_name_H-M   'P 1'
#
loop_
_entity.id
_entity.type
_entity.pdbx_description
1 polymer ?
#
loop_
_entity_poly.entity_id
_entity_poly.type
_entity_poly.pdbx_seq_one_letter_code
_entity_poly.pdbx_strand_id
1 'polypeptide(L)'
;MKKMTTLCASLLLALGCLTANAMDSQTLVSNPGRYRVISTSPDGIAYADMDSLRAMQTMDYPNSIENMSFTLYVEKYAGIRDDLIFQLGQEIHQINEYKAALHANKREGTYDLNADLTNVYHTDGTAYSVKIDTVQFQNIRDMYTALHHFAALMPQKN
;
A
#
# COMPACT_ATOMS: atom_id res chain seq x y z
N MET A 1 47.86 -39.47 22.15
CA MET A 1 46.51 -39.25 22.72
C MET A 1 45.96 -37.94 22.13
N LYS A 2 45.05 -37.99 21.14
CA LYS A 2 43.67 -37.43 21.19
C LYS A 2 43.54 -36.25 22.20
N LYS A 3 43.08 -35.05 21.81
CA LYS A 3 41.67 -34.74 21.48
C LYS A 3 41.49 -33.36 20.81
N MET A 4 40.59 -33.37 19.82
CA MET A 4 39.51 -32.41 19.51
C MET A 4 39.81 -30.99 18.98
N THR A 5 39.61 -30.92 17.67
CA THR A 5 39.02 -29.86 16.84
C THR A 5 37.89 -29.04 17.46
N THR A 6 37.75 -27.84 16.86
CA THR A 6 36.53 -27.02 16.64
C THR A 6 36.29 -25.88 17.62
N LEU A 7 36.50 -24.63 17.15
CA LEU A 7 35.62 -23.53 17.53
C LEU A 7 35.14 -22.83 16.26
N CYS A 8 33.81 -22.83 16.11
CA CYS A 8 33.05 -22.42 14.95
C CYS A 8 33.34 -20.99 14.50
N ALA A 9 33.33 -20.82 13.17
CA ALA A 9 33.14 -19.55 12.50
C ALA A 9 31.86 -18.86 13.01
N SER A 10 32.03 -17.71 13.67
CA SER A 10 30.95 -16.75 13.86
C SER A 10 30.81 -15.92 12.57
N LEU A 11 30.23 -16.55 11.56
CA LEU A 11 29.66 -15.86 10.39
C LEU A 11 28.24 -15.41 10.76
N LEU A 12 27.87 -14.22 10.29
CA LEU A 12 26.50 -13.67 10.24
C LEU A 12 25.88 -13.20 11.56
N LEU A 13 26.24 -11.96 11.93
CA LEU A 13 25.23 -10.99 12.34
C LEU A 13 25.33 -9.78 11.40
N ALA A 14 25.06 -10.03 10.12
CA ALA A 14 24.48 -8.99 9.29
C ALA A 14 23.09 -8.76 9.88
N LEU A 15 23.02 -7.84 10.85
CA LEU A 15 21.82 -7.09 11.14
C LEU A 15 21.43 -6.46 9.81
N GLY A 16 20.59 -7.17 9.06
CA GLY A 16 19.74 -6.58 8.05
C GLY A 16 18.89 -5.57 8.79
N CYS A 17 19.43 -4.37 8.95
CA CYS A 17 18.61 -3.18 9.00
C CYS A 17 17.77 -3.32 7.72
N LEU A 18 16.52 -3.75 7.90
CA LEU A 18 15.51 -3.66 6.87
C LEU A 18 15.40 -2.16 6.63
N THR A 19 16.26 -1.62 5.78
CA THR A 19 15.96 -0.39 5.07
C THR A 19 14.62 -0.70 4.43
N ALA A 20 13.56 -0.07 4.93
CA ALA A 20 12.31 -0.03 4.18
C ALA A 20 12.72 0.42 2.78
N ASN A 21 12.67 -0.51 1.81
CA ASN A 21 13.01 -0.16 0.45
C ASN A 21 12.02 0.92 0.08
N ALA A 22 12.53 2.11 -0.15
CA ALA A 22 11.70 3.27 -0.35
C ALA A 22 10.88 3.04 -1.64
N MET A 23 9.57 3.31 -1.58
CA MET A 23 8.64 2.82 -2.60
C MET A 23 8.82 3.58 -3.92
N ASP A 24 9.10 2.85 -5.00
CA ASP A 24 9.20 3.37 -6.36
C ASP A 24 8.05 2.88 -7.27
N SER A 25 7.81 3.59 -8.38
CA SER A 25 6.72 3.29 -9.31
C SER A 25 6.86 1.91 -9.98
N GLN A 26 8.10 1.51 -10.28
CA GLN A 26 8.35 0.21 -10.94
C GLN A 26 7.97 -0.93 -10.00
N THR A 27 8.21 -0.81 -8.70
CA THR A 27 7.80 -1.80 -7.69
C THR A 27 6.28 -1.98 -7.64
N LEU A 28 5.51 -0.89 -7.70
CA LEU A 28 4.04 -0.95 -7.70
C LEU A 28 3.50 -1.68 -8.94
N VAL A 29 4.01 -1.34 -10.11
CA VAL A 29 3.52 -1.89 -11.40
C VAL A 29 4.00 -3.33 -11.64
N SER A 30 5.23 -3.66 -11.23
CA SER A 30 5.82 -4.99 -11.46
C SER A 30 5.32 -6.08 -10.52
N ASN A 31 4.67 -5.71 -9.42
CA ASN A 31 4.14 -6.66 -8.42
C ASN A 31 2.60 -6.57 -8.29
N PRO A 32 1.84 -6.76 -9.39
CA PRO A 32 0.39 -6.56 -9.38
C PRO A 32 -0.35 -7.59 -8.51
N GLY A 33 0.29 -8.70 -8.12
CA GLY A 33 -0.26 -9.66 -7.17
C GLY A 33 -0.40 -9.08 -5.76
N ARG A 34 0.55 -8.22 -5.36
CA ARG A 34 0.63 -7.61 -4.03
C ARG A 34 0.06 -6.19 -4.02
N TYR A 35 0.42 -5.35 -4.98
CA TYR A 35 -0.06 -3.97 -5.05
C TYR A 35 -1.22 -3.90 -6.04
N ARG A 36 -2.45 -3.87 -5.54
CA ARG A 36 -3.66 -3.88 -6.36
C ARG A 36 -4.22 -2.48 -6.52
N VAL A 37 -4.52 -2.08 -7.75
CA VAL A 37 -5.23 -0.82 -8.02
C VAL A 37 -6.65 -0.94 -7.49
N ILE A 38 -7.01 -0.10 -6.54
CA ILE A 38 -8.35 -0.08 -5.92
C ILE A 38 -9.16 1.17 -6.26
N SER A 39 -8.49 2.22 -6.77
CA SER A 39 -9.15 3.43 -7.24
C SER A 39 -8.21 4.19 -8.18
N THR A 40 -8.78 4.83 -9.19
CA THR A 40 -8.16 5.94 -9.90
C THR A 40 -8.82 7.21 -9.34
N SER A 41 -8.25 7.73 -8.26
CA SER A 41 -8.72 8.99 -7.67
C SER A 41 -8.46 10.14 -8.66
N PRO A 42 -9.15 11.29 -8.56
CA PRO A 42 -9.04 12.37 -9.54
C PRO A 42 -7.58 12.79 -9.83
N ASP A 43 -6.75 12.74 -8.80
CA ASP A 43 -5.37 13.22 -8.82
C ASP A 43 -4.32 12.10 -8.87
N GLY A 44 -4.72 10.83 -8.98
CA GLY A 44 -3.76 9.73 -8.94
C GLY A 44 -4.32 8.31 -8.97
N ILE A 45 -3.41 7.33 -8.96
CA ILE A 45 -3.71 5.91 -8.92
C ILE A 45 -3.45 5.39 -7.51
N ALA A 46 -4.46 4.79 -6.89
CA ALA A 46 -4.40 4.27 -5.54
C ALA A 46 -4.23 2.74 -5.55
N TYR A 47 -3.13 2.29 -4.95
CA TYR A 47 -2.73 0.89 -4.81
C TYR A 47 -2.87 0.45 -3.36
N ALA A 48 -3.55 -0.66 -3.11
CA ALA A 48 -3.54 -1.32 -1.81
C ALA A 48 -2.43 -2.38 -1.75
N ASP A 49 -1.64 -2.37 -0.68
CA ASP A 49 -0.75 -3.49 -0.36
C ASP A 49 -1.55 -4.62 0.28
N MET A 50 -1.84 -5.63 -0.52
CA MET A 50 -2.65 -6.77 -0.12
C MET A 50 -1.98 -7.66 0.93
N ASP A 51 -0.65 -7.65 1.06
CA ASP A 51 0.04 -8.40 2.13
C ASP A 51 -0.18 -7.75 3.51
N SER A 52 -0.35 -6.43 3.53
CA SER A 52 -0.65 -5.64 4.72
C SER A 52 -2.12 -5.67 5.13
N LEU A 53 -3.02 -6.11 4.22
CA LEU A 53 -4.46 -6.10 4.46
C LEU A 53 -4.82 -7.01 5.63
N ARG A 54 -5.53 -6.43 6.60
CA ARG A 54 -6.14 -7.12 7.73
C ARG A 54 -7.59 -6.69 7.83
N ALA A 55 -8.50 -7.65 7.82
CA ALA A 55 -9.93 -7.42 7.96
C ALA A 55 -10.44 -8.07 9.25
N MET A 56 -11.32 -7.39 9.96
CA MET A 56 -11.99 -7.87 11.16
C MET A 56 -13.47 -7.53 11.09
N GLN A 57 -14.32 -8.52 11.33
CA GLN A 57 -15.75 -8.33 11.48
C GLN A 57 -16.12 -8.25 12.96
N THR A 58 -17.15 -7.47 13.28
CA THR A 58 -17.67 -7.41 14.65
C THR A 58 -18.44 -8.69 14.99
N MET A 59 -18.30 -9.18 16.23
CA MET A 59 -19.00 -10.37 16.71
C MET A 59 -20.51 -10.15 16.81
N ASP A 60 -20.95 -8.94 17.17
CA ASP A 60 -22.36 -8.61 17.36
C ASP A 60 -23.13 -8.46 16.04
N TYR A 61 -22.42 -8.06 14.98
CA TYR A 61 -22.97 -7.87 13.64
C TYR A 61 -22.08 -8.54 12.58
N PRO A 62 -21.94 -9.87 12.62
CA PRO A 62 -21.11 -10.60 11.67
C PRO A 62 -21.62 -10.36 10.25
N ASN A 63 -20.71 -10.24 9.29
CA ASN A 63 -21.01 -9.87 7.90
C ASN A 63 -21.71 -8.52 7.67
N SER A 64 -22.00 -7.72 8.69
CA SER A 64 -22.69 -6.42 8.53
C SER A 64 -21.78 -5.24 8.81
N ILE A 65 -20.95 -5.33 9.86
CA ILE A 65 -19.94 -4.33 10.19
C ILE A 65 -18.55 -4.93 10.08
N GLU A 66 -17.69 -4.25 9.34
CA GLU A 66 -16.35 -4.71 9.05
C GLU A 66 -15.36 -3.55 9.08
N ASN A 67 -14.19 -3.81 9.66
CA ASN A 67 -13.07 -2.90 9.69
C ASN A 67 -11.90 -3.53 8.95
N MET A 68 -11.29 -2.78 8.04
CA MET A 68 -10.08 -3.17 7.34
C MET A 68 -8.96 -2.18 7.65
N SER A 69 -7.74 -2.69 7.77
CA SER A 69 -6.52 -1.89 7.87
C SER A 69 -5.51 -2.38 6.83
N PHE A 70 -4.84 -1.45 6.16
CA PHE A 70 -3.89 -1.75 5.09
C PHE A 70 -2.97 -0.55 4.83
N THR A 71 -1.83 -0.79 4.19
CA THR A 71 -0.99 0.24 3.61
C THR A 71 -1.49 0.58 2.21
N LEU A 72 -1.59 1.87 1.92
CA LEU A 72 -2.07 2.41 0.66
C LEU A 72 -0.96 3.26 0.03
N TYR A 73 -0.68 3.05 -1.24
CA TYR A 73 0.22 3.89 -2.04
C TYR A 73 -0.58 4.66 -3.08
N VAL A 74 -0.36 5.97 -3.20
CA VAL A 74 -1.04 6.81 -4.19
C VAL A 74 0.01 7.45 -5.09
N GLU A 75 0.08 7.01 -6.33
CA GLU A 75 0.85 7.68 -7.38
C GLU A 75 0.08 8.91 -7.84
N LYS A 76 0.69 10.09 -7.78
CA LYS A 76 0.02 11.33 -8.17
C LYS A 76 0.44 11.81 -9.55
N TYR A 77 -0.57 12.21 -10.33
CA TYR A 77 -0.35 12.77 -11.65
C TYR A 77 0.35 14.12 -11.56
N ALA A 78 1.27 14.39 -12.47
CA ALA A 78 1.85 15.72 -12.66
C ALA A 78 0.71 16.72 -12.97
N GLY A 79 0.72 17.87 -12.27
CA GLY A 79 -0.36 18.86 -12.37
C GLY A 79 -0.52 19.49 -13.76
N ILE A 80 0.53 19.49 -14.57
CA ILE A 80 0.49 19.89 -15.98
C ILE A 80 0.61 18.62 -16.82
N ARG A 81 -0.50 18.24 -17.47
CA ARG A 81 -0.55 17.14 -18.43
C ARG A 81 -0.30 17.73 -19.83
N ASP A 82 0.98 17.93 -20.15
CA ASP A 82 1.44 18.40 -21.46
C ASP A 82 1.97 17.21 -22.29
N ASP A 83 1.91 17.31 -23.62
CA ASP A 83 2.39 16.29 -24.56
C ASP A 83 3.87 15.97 -24.32
N LEU A 84 4.64 16.98 -23.87
CA LEU A 84 6.03 16.81 -23.46
C LEU A 84 6.18 15.90 -22.23
N ILE A 85 5.33 16.05 -21.21
CA ILE A 85 5.36 15.22 -20.00
C ILE A 85 4.99 13.77 -20.33
N PHE A 86 4.01 13.59 -21.23
CA PHE A 86 3.66 12.28 -21.77
C PHE A 86 4.83 11.65 -22.53
N GLN A 87 5.46 12.40 -23.45
CA GLN A 87 6.60 11.91 -24.23
C GLN A 87 7.82 11.57 -23.36
N LEU A 88 8.02 12.30 -22.25
CA LEU A 88 9.09 12.06 -21.29
C LEU A 88 8.75 10.95 -20.27
N GLY A 89 7.52 10.42 -20.27
CA GLY A 89 7.09 9.40 -19.31
C GLY A 89 7.04 9.90 -17.86
N GLN A 90 6.85 11.21 -17.65
CA GLN A 90 6.88 11.87 -16.34
C GLN A 90 5.46 12.15 -15.80
N GLU A 91 4.50 11.32 -16.16
CA GLU A 91 3.10 11.50 -15.77
C GLU A 91 2.88 11.40 -14.27
N ILE A 92 3.73 10.65 -13.57
CA ILE A 92 3.73 10.55 -12.11
C ILE A 92 4.90 11.37 -11.56
N HIS A 93 4.65 12.16 -10.52
CA HIS A 93 5.67 13.02 -9.92
C HIS A 93 5.96 12.70 -8.45
N GLN A 94 5.06 11.98 -7.77
CA GLN A 94 5.22 11.57 -6.39
C GLN A 94 4.40 10.32 -6.08
N ILE A 95 4.82 9.61 -5.04
CA ILE A 95 4.14 8.45 -4.47
C ILE A 95 3.93 8.72 -2.99
N ASN A 96 2.67 8.71 -2.55
CA ASN A 96 2.33 8.93 -1.14
C ASN A 96 1.96 7.60 -0.49
N GLU A 97 2.57 7.28 0.63
CA GLU A 97 2.24 6.11 1.44
C GLU A 97 1.35 6.52 2.62
N TYR A 98 0.23 5.83 2.77
CA TYR A 98 -0.71 6.03 3.85
C TYR A 98 -0.92 4.75 4.65
N LYS A 99 -1.17 4.91 5.94
CA LYS A 99 -1.83 3.89 6.74
C LYS A 99 -3.33 4.11 6.67
N ALA A 100 -4.03 3.18 6.03
CA ALA A 100 -5.46 3.27 5.78
C ALA A 100 -6.26 2.39 6.76
N ALA A 101 -7.40 2.92 7.19
CA ALA A 101 -8.43 2.21 7.94
C ALA A 101 -9.79 2.46 7.27
N LEU A 102 -10.43 1.38 6.81
CA LEU A 102 -11.74 1.42 6.17
C LEU A 102 -12.78 0.80 7.10
N HIS A 103 -13.81 1.58 7.42
CA HIS A 103 -14.98 1.12 8.15
C HIS A 103 -16.16 0.94 7.19
N ALA A 104 -16.75 -0.25 7.17
CA ALA A 104 -17.90 -0.57 6.34
C ALA A 104 -19.06 -1.04 7.21
N ASN A 105 -20.17 -0.28 7.19
CA ASN A 105 -21.44 -0.67 7.76
C ASN A 105 -22.43 -0.94 6.62
N LYS A 106 -22.49 -2.21 6.22
CA LYS A 106 -23.34 -2.70 5.12
C LYS A 106 -24.84 -2.58 5.41
N ARG A 107 -25.22 -2.51 6.69
CA ARG A 107 -26.61 -2.36 7.11
C ARG A 107 -27.14 -0.95 6.82
N GLU A 108 -26.31 0.06 7.10
CA GLU A 108 -26.65 1.47 6.88
C GLU A 108 -26.16 1.97 5.51
N GLY A 109 -25.34 1.19 4.81
CA GLY A 109 -24.77 1.56 3.52
C GLY A 109 -23.66 2.60 3.63
N THR A 110 -23.06 2.77 4.81
CA THR A 110 -22.00 3.74 5.08
C THR A 110 -20.62 3.09 4.98
N TYR A 111 -19.70 3.81 4.34
CA TYR A 111 -18.33 3.37 4.07
C TYR A 111 -17.40 4.55 4.25
N ASP A 112 -16.53 4.46 5.24
CA ASP A 112 -15.62 5.54 5.64
C ASP A 112 -14.18 5.07 5.51
N LEU A 113 -13.32 5.92 4.95
CA LEU A 113 -11.89 5.66 4.82
C LEU A 113 -11.11 6.78 5.52
N ASN A 114 -10.33 6.38 6.52
CA ASN A 114 -9.30 7.22 7.11
C ASN A 114 -7.95 6.81 6.56
N ALA A 115 -7.16 7.76 6.07
CA ALA A 115 -5.85 7.51 5.49
C ALA A 115 -4.84 8.52 6.05
N ASP A 116 -3.96 8.05 6.93
CA ASP A 116 -2.93 8.87 7.54
C ASP A 116 -1.66 8.81 6.71
N LEU A 117 -1.20 9.96 6.20
CA LEU A 117 0.04 10.04 5.42
C LEU A 117 1.23 9.66 6.30
N THR A 118 2.03 8.71 5.85
CA THR A 118 3.19 8.17 6.58
C THR A 118 4.50 8.58 5.92
N ASN A 119 4.61 8.40 4.60
CA ASN A 119 5.81 8.74 3.83
C ASN A 119 5.42 9.32 2.47
N VAL A 120 6.34 10.07 1.87
CA VAL A 120 6.25 10.48 0.46
C VAL A 120 7.56 10.19 -0.23
N TYR A 121 7.47 9.74 -1.48
CA TYR A 121 8.59 9.36 -2.31
C TYR A 121 8.49 10.05 -3.68
N HIS A 122 9.64 10.32 -4.29
CA HIS A 122 9.73 10.51 -5.73
C HIS A 122 9.48 9.17 -6.45
N THR A 123 9.26 9.22 -7.75
CA THR A 123 8.96 8.01 -8.56
C THR A 123 10.10 7.00 -8.62
N ASP A 124 11.33 7.43 -8.34
CA ASP A 124 12.52 6.58 -8.22
C ASP A 124 12.70 5.97 -6.83
N GLY A 125 11.75 6.20 -5.91
CA GLY A 125 11.80 5.74 -4.53
C GLY A 125 12.56 6.66 -3.59
N THR A 126 13.16 7.76 -4.04
CA THR A 126 13.85 8.65 -3.09
C THR A 126 12.85 9.36 -2.17
N ALA A 127 13.10 9.31 -0.85
CA ALA A 127 12.20 9.91 0.13
C ALA A 127 12.15 11.44 -0.03
N TYR A 128 10.94 11.98 -0.01
CA TYR A 128 10.66 13.39 -0.23
C TYR A 128 9.87 13.96 0.95
N SER A 129 10.30 15.10 1.49
CA SER A 129 9.57 15.76 2.59
C SER A 129 8.50 16.69 2.04
N VAL A 130 7.25 16.25 2.04
CA VAL A 130 6.11 17.08 1.62
C VAL A 130 5.50 17.85 2.79
N LYS A 131 5.15 19.12 2.52
CA LYS A 131 4.24 19.91 3.35
C LYS A 131 2.80 19.56 2.98
N ILE A 132 2.16 18.72 3.80
CA ILE A 132 0.72 18.42 3.83
C ILE A 132 0.14 18.12 2.45
N ASP A 133 -0.06 16.83 2.18
CA ASP A 133 -0.80 16.40 1.01
C ASP A 133 -2.12 15.74 1.43
N THR A 134 -3.23 16.40 1.11
CA THR A 134 -4.58 15.87 1.33
C THR A 134 -5.08 15.23 0.04
N VAL A 135 -5.15 13.90 0.02
CA VAL A 135 -5.87 13.15 -1.02
C VAL A 135 -7.31 12.95 -0.58
N GLN A 136 -8.24 13.35 -1.45
CA GLN A 136 -9.66 13.04 -1.27
C GLN A 136 -9.97 11.74 -2.01
N PHE A 137 -10.26 10.69 -1.26
CA PHE A 137 -10.70 9.42 -1.82
C PHE A 137 -12.19 9.50 -2.15
N GLN A 138 -12.54 9.10 -3.37
CA GLN A 138 -13.93 9.01 -3.83
C GLN A 138 -14.32 7.55 -4.00
N ASN A 139 -15.63 7.28 -4.01
CA ASN A 139 -16.20 5.94 -4.23
C ASN A 139 -15.68 4.88 -3.24
N ILE A 140 -15.66 5.21 -1.95
CA ILE A 140 -15.13 4.33 -0.88
C ILE A 140 -15.79 2.95 -0.86
N ARG A 141 -17.07 2.87 -1.21
CA ARG A 141 -17.79 1.58 -1.35
C ARG A 141 -17.19 0.69 -2.44
N ASP A 142 -16.75 1.27 -3.56
CA ASP A 142 -16.14 0.52 -4.65
C ASP A 142 -14.74 0.05 -4.25
N MET A 143 -13.99 0.90 -3.53
CA MET A 143 -12.71 0.51 -2.92
C MET A 143 -12.88 -0.65 -1.95
N TYR A 144 -13.89 -0.62 -1.07
CA TYR A 144 -14.25 -1.73 -0.18
C TYR A 144 -14.51 -3.02 -0.97
N THR A 145 -15.31 -2.93 -2.03
CA THR A 145 -15.69 -4.08 -2.86
C THR A 145 -14.48 -4.67 -3.59
N ALA A 146 -13.61 -3.81 -4.12
CA ALA A 146 -12.37 -4.22 -4.77
C ALA A 146 -11.42 -4.94 -3.80
N LEU A 147 -11.22 -4.38 -2.60
CA LEU A 147 -10.39 -5.00 -1.55
C LEU A 147 -10.90 -6.40 -1.19
N HIS A 148 -12.21 -6.57 -1.01
CA HIS A 148 -12.84 -7.86 -0.75
C HIS A 148 -12.62 -8.86 -1.87
N HIS A 149 -12.83 -8.44 -3.12
CA HIS A 149 -12.62 -9.28 -4.28
C HIS A 149 -11.15 -9.72 -4.34
N PHE A 150 -10.20 -8.80 -4.22
CA PHE A 150 -8.78 -9.14 -4.27
C PHE A 150 -8.34 -10.03 -3.12
N ALA A 151 -8.86 -9.82 -1.90
CA ALA A 151 -8.59 -10.70 -0.76
C ALA A 151 -9.07 -12.14 -1.01
N ALA A 152 -10.21 -12.32 -1.67
CA ALA A 152 -10.72 -13.65 -2.04
C ALA A 152 -9.88 -14.36 -3.11
N LEU A 153 -9.13 -13.60 -3.93
CA LEU A 153 -8.24 -14.14 -4.95
C LEU A 153 -6.84 -14.47 -4.41
N MET A 154 -6.52 -14.07 -3.17
CA MET A 154 -5.23 -14.37 -2.58
C MET A 154 -5.19 -15.82 -2.08
N PRO A 155 -4.07 -16.54 -2.28
CA PRO A 155 -3.88 -17.84 -1.67
C PRO A 155 -3.95 -17.70 -0.15
N GLN A 156 -4.83 -18.48 0.49
CA GLN A 156 -4.93 -18.57 1.94
C GLN A 156 -3.56 -19.04 2.47
N LYS A 157 -2.91 -18.20 3.28
CA LYS A 157 -1.68 -18.60 3.98
C LYS A 157 -2.10 -19.57 5.09
N ASN A 158 -1.92 -20.88 4.82
CA ASN A 158 -2.13 -21.96 5.79
C ASN A 158 -1.14 -21.89 6.94
#